data_AF-A0A6I6UCM6-F1
#
_entry.id   AF-A0A6I6UCM6-F1
#
_cell.length_a   1.000
_cell.length_b   1.000
_cell.length_c   1.000
_cell.angle_alpha   90.00
_cell.angle_beta   90.00
_cell.angle_gamma   90.00
#
_symmetry.space_group_name_H-M   'P 1'
#
loop_
_entity.id
_entity.type
_entity.pdbx_description
1 polymer ?
#
loop_
_entity_poly.entity_id
_entity_poly.type
_entity_poly.pdbx_seq_one_letter_code
_entity_poly.pdbx_strand_id
1 'polypeptide(L)'
;MHLAEYWQKNTFVKEKIWDVKIKKNMKEVWSTYRDINNESDDFDRLFEDFQRETDYVKQGMVGDAKSYFIPMRQMVDYAVGWMNKNRN
;
A
#
# COMPACT_ATOMS: atom_id res chain seq x y z
N MET A 1 -2.06 -0.82 0.72
CA MET A 1 -1.18 0.12 1.43
C MET A 1 -0.25 0.91 0.50
N HIS A 2 0.05 0.43 -0.72
CA HIS A 2 0.84 1.19 -1.69
C HIS A 2 0.39 2.65 -1.90
N LEU A 3 -0.92 2.96 -1.85
CA LEU A 3 -1.39 4.35 -1.91
C LEU A 3 -0.79 5.25 -0.80
N ALA A 4 -0.62 4.73 0.42
CA ALA A 4 0.00 5.47 1.52
C ALA A 4 1.49 5.72 1.27
N GLU A 5 2.18 4.82 0.56
CA GLU A 5 3.59 4.98 0.22
C GLU A 5 3.83 6.18 -0.71
N TYR A 6 2.87 6.53 -1.58
CA TYR A 6 2.96 7.76 -2.38
C TYR A 6 2.80 9.04 -1.56
N TRP A 7 2.20 8.95 -0.37
CA TRP A 7 1.92 10.11 0.48
C TRP A 7 2.87 10.24 1.67
N GLN A 8 3.78 9.28 1.85
CA GLN A 8 4.83 9.40 2.86
C GLN A 8 5.77 10.56 2.52
N LYS A 9 6.39 11.13 3.56
CA LYS A 9 7.30 12.28 3.48
C LYS A 9 8.74 11.92 3.85
N ASN A 10 9.00 10.66 4.21
CA ASN A 10 10.33 10.15 4.50
C ASN A 10 11.10 9.80 3.21
N THR A 11 12.34 9.35 3.35
CA THR A 11 13.24 8.99 2.25
C THR A 11 13.27 7.50 1.92
N PHE A 12 12.44 6.71 2.60
CA PHE A 12 12.53 5.25 2.56
C PHE A 12 12.24 4.70 1.16
N VAL A 13 11.14 5.17 0.56
CA VAL A 13 10.77 4.78 -0.80
C VAL A 13 11.50 5.62 -1.83
N LYS A 14 12.13 4.92 -2.78
CA LYS A 14 12.93 5.52 -3.85
C LYS A 14 12.20 5.45 -5.17
N GLU A 15 12.52 6.40 -6.04
CA GLU A 15 12.08 6.39 -7.42
C GLU A 15 12.69 5.20 -8.18
N LYS A 16 11.91 4.60 -9.08
CA LYS A 16 12.30 3.51 -9.96
C LYS A 16 11.67 3.70 -11.34
N ILE A 17 12.47 3.41 -12.36
CA ILE A 17 11.98 3.33 -13.74
C ILE A 17 11.60 1.88 -14.01
N TRP A 18 10.36 1.67 -14.44
CA TRP A 18 9.82 0.37 -14.76
C TRP A 18 9.65 0.23 -16.26
N ASP A 19 10.11 -0.89 -16.81
CA ASP A 19 9.80 -1.31 -18.18
C ASP A 19 8.42 -1.98 -18.20
N VAL A 20 7.58 -1.55 -19.14
CA VAL A 20 6.23 -2.06 -19.30
C VAL A 20 5.90 -2.23 -20.77
N LYS A 21 5.16 -3.30 -21.09
CA LYS A 21 4.62 -3.50 -22.42
C LYS A 21 3.23 -2.88 -22.50
N ILE A 22 3.04 -1.91 -23.37
CA ILE A 22 1.76 -1.23 -23.57
C ILE A 22 1.23 -1.47 -24.99
N LYS A 23 -0.10 -1.44 -25.14
CA LYS A 23 -0.74 -1.48 -26.45
C LYS A 23 -0.91 -0.05 -26.97
N LYS A 24 -0.24 0.28 -28.07
CA LYS A 24 -0.36 1.57 -28.76
C LYS A 24 -0.72 1.31 -30.23
N ASN A 25 -1.81 1.90 -30.70
CA ASN A 25 -2.31 1.70 -32.07
C ASN A 25 -2.43 0.22 -32.47
N MET A 26 -3.04 -0.59 -31.59
CA MET A 26 -3.21 -2.04 -31.75
C MET A 26 -1.92 -2.88 -31.82
N LYS A 27 -0.74 -2.28 -31.60
CA LYS A 27 0.55 -2.99 -31.52
C LYS A 27 1.09 -2.94 -30.10
N GLU A 28 1.78 -4.01 -29.69
CA GLU A 28 2.48 -4.05 -28.42
C GLU A 28 3.85 -3.39 -28.54
N VAL A 29 4.16 -2.47 -27.62
CA VAL A 29 5.40 -1.68 -27.63
C VAL A 29 5.94 -1.64 -26.21
N TRP A 30 7.26 -1.79 -26.07
CA TRP A 30 7.95 -1.54 -24.80
C TRP A 30 8.06 -0.04 -24.54
N SER A 31 7.70 0.38 -23.33
CA SER A 31 7.82 1.73 -22.85
C SER A 31 8.34 1.69 -21.42
N THR A 32 8.79 2.84 -20.93
CA THR A 32 9.10 3.02 -19.52
C THR A 32 8.10 3.95 -18.85
N TYR A 33 7.93 3.77 -17.55
CA TYR A 33 7.29 4.77 -16.70
C TYR A 33 8.06 4.90 -15.38
N ARG A 34 7.94 6.08 -14.79
CA ARG A 34 8.61 6.46 -13.55
C ARG A 34 7.61 6.31 -12.42
N ASP A 35 8.00 5.58 -11.39
CA ASP A 35 7.16 5.28 -10.24
C ASP A 35 8.02 5.10 -8.98
N ILE A 36 7.40 4.72 -7.87
CA ILE A 36 8.09 4.33 -6.65
C ILE A 36 8.47 2.84 -6.64
N ASN A 37 9.50 2.50 -5.87
CA ASN A 37 9.81 1.13 -5.51
C ASN A 37 9.02 0.73 -4.26
N ASN A 38 7.83 0.18 -4.49
CA ASN A 38 6.92 -0.28 -3.43
C ASN A 38 7.59 -1.26 -2.47
N GLU A 39 7.23 -1.18 -1.18
CA GLU A 39 7.69 -2.07 -0.12
C GLU A 39 6.50 -2.60 0.70
N SER A 40 6.43 -3.93 0.87
CA SER A 40 5.30 -4.62 1.51
C SER A 40 5.68 -5.45 2.73
N ASP A 41 6.96 -5.59 3.06
CA ASP A 41 7.43 -6.50 4.11
C ASP A 41 6.88 -6.18 5.51
N ASP A 42 6.52 -4.92 5.78
CA ASP A 42 6.01 -4.46 7.09
C ASP A 42 4.49 -4.24 7.12
N PHE A 43 3.77 -4.60 6.06
CA PHE A 43 2.33 -4.40 5.95
C PHE A 43 1.55 -5.15 7.03
N ASP A 44 1.95 -6.37 7.36
CA ASP A 44 1.29 -7.15 8.41
C ASP A 44 1.42 -6.45 9.77
N ARG A 45 2.62 -5.95 10.10
CA ARG A 45 2.86 -5.20 11.34
C ARG A 45 2.06 -3.90 11.38
N LEU A 46 2.00 -3.17 10.27
CA LEU A 46 1.18 -1.95 10.18
C LEU A 46 -0.30 -2.27 10.42
N PHE A 47 -0.80 -3.35 9.84
CA PHE A 47 -2.18 -3.78 10.05
C PHE A 47 -2.46 -4.20 11.50
N GLU A 48 -1.55 -4.95 12.14
CA GLU A 48 -1.65 -5.31 13.56
C GLU A 48 -1.69 -4.07 14.46
N ASP A 49 -0.83 -3.08 14.20
CA ASP A 49 -0.79 -1.83 14.94
C ASP A 49 -2.10 -1.03 14.74
N PHE A 50 -2.61 -0.95 13.49
CA PHE A 50 -3.89 -0.32 13.19
C PHE A 50 -5.07 -1.00 13.90
N GLN A 51 -5.10 -2.34 13.93
CA GLN A 51 -6.13 -3.11 14.61
C GLN A 51 -6.06 -2.94 16.13
N ARG A 52 -4.85 -2.78 16.70
CA ARG A 52 -4.65 -2.58 18.13
C ARG A 52 -4.98 -1.16 18.60
N GLU A 53 -4.71 -0.17 17.76
CA GLU A 53 -4.82 1.25 18.11
C GLU A 53 -6.14 1.89 17.69
N THR A 54 -6.97 1.19 16.92
CA THR A 54 -8.24 1.71 16.42
C THR A 54 -9.37 0.67 16.47
N ASP A 55 -10.61 1.15 16.57
CA ASP A 55 -11.81 0.30 16.53
C ASP A 55 -12.41 0.17 15.12
N TYR A 56 -11.65 0.55 14.08
CA TYR A 56 -12.14 0.57 12.70
C TYR A 56 -12.20 -0.81 12.04
N VAL A 57 -11.45 -1.79 12.56
CA VAL A 57 -11.38 -3.14 12.00
C VAL A 57 -12.56 -3.98 12.50
N LYS A 58 -13.48 -4.32 11.59
CA LYS A 58 -14.51 -5.33 11.88
C LYS A 58 -14.02 -6.69 11.42
N GLN A 59 -13.78 -7.59 12.36
CA GLN A 59 -13.38 -8.97 12.08
C GLN A 59 -14.61 -9.89 12.10
N GLY A 60 -14.66 -10.85 11.18
CA GLY A 60 -15.71 -11.86 11.14
C GLY A 60 -15.35 -13.04 10.25
N MET A 61 -16.32 -13.92 10.03
CA MET A 61 -16.21 -15.05 9.11
C MET A 61 -17.07 -14.78 7.88
N VAL A 62 -16.53 -15.04 6.70
CA VAL A 62 -17.28 -15.09 5.44
C VAL A 62 -17.17 -16.52 4.94
N GLY A 63 -18.21 -17.33 5.19
CA GLY A 63 -18.08 -18.79 5.13
C GLY A 63 -17.05 -19.27 6.16
N ASP A 64 -16.08 -20.06 5.71
CA ASP A 64 -14.99 -20.58 6.55
C ASP A 64 -13.75 -19.67 6.59
N ALA A 65 -13.77 -18.52 5.91
CA ALA A 65 -12.62 -17.61 5.83
C ALA A 65 -12.70 -16.48 6.87
N LYS A 66 -11.64 -16.34 7.69
CA LYS A 66 -11.43 -15.17 8.55
C LYS A 66 -11.28 -13.93 7.67
N SER A 67 -12.15 -12.96 7.86
CA SER A 67 -12.28 -11.78 7.02
C SER A 67 -12.28 -10.50 7.84
N TYR A 68 -11.82 -9.41 7.23
CA TYR A 68 -11.77 -8.09 7.83
C TYR A 68 -12.48 -7.08 6.94
N PHE A 69 -13.33 -6.25 7.54
CA PHE A 69 -13.94 -5.10 6.90
C PHE A 69 -13.33 -3.83 7.49
N ILE A 70 -12.70 -3.03 6.62
CA ILE A 70 -11.85 -1.91 7.00
C ILE A 70 -12.21 -0.70 6.15
N PRO A 71 -12.46 0.48 6.75
CA PRO A 71 -12.72 1.69 5.98
C PRO A 71 -11.42 2.24 5.37
N MET A 72 -11.36 2.28 4.03
CA MET A 72 -10.13 2.54 3.28
C MET A 72 -9.47 3.88 3.63
N ARG A 73 -10.25 4.96 3.80
CA ARG A 73 -9.71 6.29 4.09
C ARG A 73 -8.90 6.31 5.39
N GLN A 74 -9.49 5.81 6.48
CA GLN A 74 -8.88 5.75 7.80
C GLN A 74 -7.64 4.87 7.79
N MET A 75 -7.68 3.74 7.07
CA MET A 75 -6.52 2.86 6.92
C MET A 75 -5.37 3.56 6.20
N VAL A 76 -5.64 4.29 5.12
CA VAL A 76 -4.59 5.01 4.38
C VAL A 76 -4.03 6.18 5.20
N ASP A 77 -4.88 6.97 5.84
CA ASP A 77 -4.46 8.10 6.69
C ASP A 77 -3.56 7.60 7.84
N TYR A 78 -3.95 6.51 8.50
CA TYR A 78 -3.14 5.87 9.53
C TYR A 78 -1.82 5.35 8.97
N ALA A 79 -1.86 4.64 7.84
CA ALA A 79 -0.67 4.07 7.22
C ALA A 79 0.38 5.13 6.86
N VAL A 80 -0.02 6.30 6.36
CA VAL A 80 0.90 7.41 6.08
C VAL A 80 1.62 7.86 7.36
N GLY A 81 0.89 8.05 8.45
CA GLY A 81 1.47 8.43 9.74
C GLY A 81 2.41 7.37 10.30
N TRP A 82 2.00 6.11 10.25
CA TRP A 82 2.78 4.97 10.70
C TRP A 82 4.07 4.81 9.90
N MET A 83 4.00 4.85 8.56
CA MET A 83 5.16 4.73 7.68
C MET A 83 6.17 5.86 7.92
N ASN A 84 5.71 7.10 8.08
CA ASN A 84 6.59 8.24 8.37
C ASN A 84 7.32 8.11 9.72
N LYS A 85 6.75 7.37 10.68
CA LYS A 85 7.35 7.16 12.01
C LYS A 85 8.26 5.94 12.04
N ASN A 86 7.94 4.90 11.28
CA ASN A 86 8.54 3.57 11.42
C ASN A 86 9.51 3.22 10.28
N ARG A 87 9.41 3.87 9.12
CA ARG A 87 10.32 3.70 7.97
C ARG A 87 11.24 4.91 7.85
N ASN A 88 12.54 4.69 7.69
CA ASN A 88 13.58 5.73 7.52
C ASN A 88 14.45 5.44 6.30
#